data_AF-A0A7W3XUL1-F1
#
_entry.id   AF-A0A7W3XUL1-F1
#
_cell.length_a   1.000
_cell.length_b   1.000
_cell.length_c   1.000
_cell.angle_alpha   90.00
_cell.angle_beta   90.00
_cell.angle_gamma   90.00
#
_symmetry.space_group_name_H-M   'P 1'
#
loop_
_entity.id
_entity.type
_entity.pdbx_description
1 polymer ?
#
loop_
_entity_poly.entity_id
_entity_poly.type
_entity_poly.pdbx_seq_one_letter_code
_entity_poly.pdbx_strand_id
1 'polypeptide(L)' 'MDVITLTNLFILIVLIAMTAFFVASEFAVVKIRMSRIDQLIAEGNKKAHTAKKVASDLDY' A
#
# COMPACT_ATOMS: atom_id res chain seq x y z
N MET A 1 3.40 -36.54 -0.42
CA MET A 1 3.63 -35.20 0.14
C MET A 1 3.17 -35.24 1.57
N ASP A 2 4.09 -35.09 2.51
CA ASP A 2 3.76 -35.22 3.93
C ASP A 2 3.07 -33.96 4.45
N VAL A 3 2.25 -34.12 5.49
CA VAL A 3 1.49 -33.01 6.09
C VAL A 3 2.42 -31.87 6.52
N ILE A 4 3.57 -32.21 7.10
CA ILE A 4 4.60 -31.24 7.51
C ILE A 4 5.09 -30.41 6.33
N THR A 5 5.36 -31.06 5.19
CA THR A 5 5.80 -30.38 3.96
C THR A 5 4.73 -29.44 3.42
N LEU A 6 3.45 -29.85 3.47
CA LEU A 6 2.33 -29.01 3.04
C LEU A 6 2.17 -27.78 3.95
N THR A 7 2.24 -27.96 5.27
CA THR A 7 2.18 -26.87 6.25
C THR A 7 3.32 -25.88 6.07
N ASN A 8 4.55 -26.36 5.88
CA ASN A 8 5.72 -25.50 5.67
C ASN A 8 5.58 -24.66 4.38
N LEU A 9 5.09 -25.27 3.30
CA LEU A 9 4.88 -24.55 2.03
C LEU A 9 3.76 -23.50 2.16
N PHE A 10 2.68 -23.83 2.87
CA PHE A 10 1.62 -22.86 3.16
C PHE A 10 2.15 -21.65 3.94
N ILE A 11 2.90 -21.89 5.01
CA ILE A 11 3.52 -20.82 5.81
C ILE A 11 4.48 -19.99 4.97
N LEU A 12 5.30 -20.62 4.12
CA LEU A 12 6.21 -19.93 3.20
C LEU A 12 5.46 -18.97 2.27
N ILE A 13 4.37 -19.44 1.65
CA ILE A 13 3.55 -18.61 0.75
C ILE A 13 2.94 -17.43 1.50
N VAL A 14 2.42 -17.65 2.71
CA VAL A 14 1.86 -16.58 3.54
C VAL A 14 2.92 -15.54 3.89
N LEU A 15 4.13 -15.97 4.26
CA LEU A 15 5.24 -15.06 4.55
C LEU A 15 5.66 -14.24 3.34
N ILE A 16 5.77 -14.85 2.16
CA ILE A 16 6.07 -14.14 0.90
C ILE A 16 4.95 -13.17 0.53
N ALA A 17 3.69 -13.56 0.70
CA ALA A 17 2.55 -12.68 0.44
C ALA A 17 2.57 -11.46 1.36
N MET A 18 2.93 -11.65 2.64
CA MET A 18 3.04 -10.57 3.61
C MET A 18 4.16 -9.58 3.25
N THR A 19 5.33 -10.07 2.84
CA THR A 19 6.43 -9.19 2.40
C THR A 19 6.09 -8.45 1.11
N ALA A 20 5.47 -9.14 0.14
CA ALA A 20 5.00 -8.52 -1.09
C ALA A 20 3.94 -7.44 -0.84
N PHE A 21 3.02 -7.67 0.11
CA PHE A 21 2.01 -6.68 0.51
C PHE A 21 2.64 -5.42 1.13
N PHE A 22 3.65 -5.60 1.98
CA PHE A 22 4.37 -4.49 2.58
C PHE A 22 5.06 -3.62 1.53
N VAL A 23 5.83 -4.25 0.63
CA VAL A 23 6.49 -3.54 -0.49
C VAL A 23 5.46 -2.86 -1.39
N ALA A 24 4.36 -3.53 -1.74
CA ALA A 24 3.30 -2.94 -2.56
C ALA A 24 2.65 -1.71 -1.89
N SER A 25 2.50 -1.74 -0.57
CA SER A 25 1.97 -0.61 0.20
C SER A 25 2.91 0.60 0.13
N GLU A 26 4.21 0.42 0.36
CA GLU A 26 5.20 1.50 0.22
C GLU A 26 5.22 2.09 -1.19
N PHE A 27 5.26 1.23 -2.22
CA PHE A 27 5.21 1.66 -3.62
C PHE A 27 3.93 2.40 -3.98
N ALA A 28 2.79 2.01 -3.40
CA ALA A 28 1.51 2.68 -3.64
C ALA A 28 1.53 4.11 -3.11
N VAL A 29 2.08 4.34 -1.91
CA VAL A 29 2.16 5.68 -1.33
C VAL A 29 3.15 6.56 -2.10
N VAL A 30 4.33 6.03 -2.48
CA VAL A 30 5.33 6.79 -3.26
C VAL A 30 4.85 7.14 -4.67
N LYS A 31 4.03 6.29 -5.31
CA LYS A 31 3.47 6.56 -6.66
C LYS A 31 2.20 7.41 -6.66
N ILE A 32 1.73 7.89 -5.52
CA ILE A 32 0.57 8.78 -5.48
C ILE A 32 0.87 10.05 -6.27
N ARG A 33 -0.04 10.41 -7.19
CA ARG A 33 0.04 11.66 -7.93
C ARG A 33 -0.72 12.75 -7.20
N MET A 34 0.00 13.76 -6.73
CA MET A 34 -0.57 14.94 -6.07
C MET A 34 -1.69 15.61 -6.89
N SER A 35 -1.55 15.67 -8.22
CA SER A 35 -2.55 16.27 -9.09
C SER A 35 -3.93 15.61 -9.01
N ARG A 36 -4.00 14.30 -8.76
CA ARG A 36 -5.27 13.58 -8.55
C ARG A 36 -5.88 13.92 -7.20
N ILE A 37 -5.05 14.11 -6.18
CA ILE A 37 -5.51 14.52 -4.86
C ILE A 37 -6.04 15.95 -4.91
N ASP A 38 -5.35 16.85 -5.60
CA ASP A 38 -5.78 18.23 -5.78
C ASP A 38 -7.12 18.33 -6.53
N GLN A 39 -7.35 17.49 -7.54
CA GLN A 39 -8.65 17.36 -8.20
C GLN A 39 -9.76 16.95 -7.21
N LEU A 40 -9.52 15.91 -6.40
CA LEU A 40 -10.47 15.44 -5.40
C LEU A 40 -10.75 16.50 -4.31
N ILE A 41 -9.76 17.32 -3.97
CA ILE A 41 -9.94 18.47 -3.08
C ILE A 41 -10.83 19.52 -3.74
N ALA A 42 -10.59 19.84 -5.01
CA ALA A 42 -11.40 20.80 -5.77
C ALA A 42 -12.86 20.32 -5.94
N GLU A 43 -13.09 19.02 -6.01
CA GLU A 43 -14.42 18.37 -5.99
C GLU A 43 -15.09 18.38 -4.60
N GLY A 44 -14.43 18.93 -3.58
CA GLY A 44 -14.98 19.08 -2.23
C GLY A 44 -14.84 17.85 -1.33
N ASN A 45 -14.03 16.86 -1.72
CA ASN A 45 -13.82 15.66 -0.91
C ASN A 45 -12.93 15.96 0.31
N LYS A 46 -13.55 16.03 1.50
CA LYS A 46 -12.86 16.29 2.77
C LYS A 46 -11.76 15.27 3.09
N LYS A 47 -11.87 14.03 2.60
CA LYS A 47 -10.83 12.99 2.80
C LYS A 47 -9.58 13.26 1.96
N ALA A 48 -9.71 13.99 0.86
CA ALA A 48 -8.60 14.32 -0.02
C ALA A 48 -7.62 15.32 0.63
N HIS A 49 -8.10 16.17 1.55
CA HIS A 49 -7.22 17.03 2.35
C HIS A 49 -6.27 16.21 3.23
N THR A 50 -6.77 15.18 3.91
CA THR A 50 -5.93 14.28 4.73
C THR A 50 -4.95 13.49 3.85
N ALA A 51 -5.43 12.98 2.71
CA ALA A 51 -4.58 12.27 1.74
C ALA A 51 -3.45 13.16 1.19
N LYS A 52 -3.72 14.45 0.93
CA LYS A 52 -2.71 15.41 0.47
C LYS A 52 -1.61 15.61 1.50
N LYS A 53 -1.99 15.77 2.77
CA LYS A 53 -1.02 15.97 3.86
C LYS A 53 -0.11 14.75 4.03
N VAL A 54 -0.68 13.55 4.03
CA VAL A 54 0.11 12.30 4.14
C VAL A 54 1.02 12.12 2.92
N ALA A 55 0.53 12.42 1.72
CA ALA A 55 1.34 12.34 0.52
C ALA A 55 2.44 13.42 0.49
N SER A 56 2.21 14.63 1.02
CA SER A 56 3.21 15.72 1.03
C SER A 56 4.30 15.51 2.06
N ASP A 57 3.97 14.88 3.19
CA ASP A 57 4.93 14.57 4.24
C ASP A 57 5.80 13.34 3.89
N LEU A 58 5.42 12.59 2.84
CA LEU A 58 6.18 11.45 2.32
C LEU A 58 7.21 11.85 1.23
N ASP A 59 7.41 13.15 0.98
CA ASP A 59 8.50 13.61 0.11
C ASP A 59 9.83 13.16 0.72
N TYR A 60 10.43 12.14 0.11
CA TYR A 60 11.76 11.61 0.39
C TYR A 60 12.79 12.34 -0.46
#